data_AF-A0A640QLA9-F1
#
_entry.id   AF-A0A640QLA9-F1
#
_cell.length_a   1.000
_cell.length_b   1.000
_cell.length_c   1.000
_cell.angle_alpha   90.00
_cell.angle_beta   90.00
_cell.angle_gamma   90.00
#
_symmetry.space_group_name_H-M   'P 1'
#
loop_
_entity.id
_entity.type
_entity.pdbx_description
1 polymer ?
#
loop_
_entity_poly.entity_id
_entity_poly.type
_entity_poly.pdbx_seq_one_letter_code
_entity_poly.pdbx_strand_id
1 'polypeptide(L)' 'MADWINAIMFGVALIAFTLGLSSIVMGLMTAKAGAEGMQEKIEYGFFGVTGLVLCLLMAYALA' A
#
# COMPACT_ATOMS: atom_id res chain seq x y z
N MET A 1 -5.93 5.29 27.19
CA MET A 1 -6.73 5.38 25.94
C MET A 1 -5.84 5.77 24.75
N ALA A 2 -5.00 6.81 24.87
CA ALA A 2 -4.08 7.22 23.80
C ALA A 2 -3.12 6.11 23.34
N ASP A 3 -2.54 5.32 24.26
CA ASP A 3 -1.60 4.24 23.89
C ASP A 3 -2.26 3.14 23.04
N TRP A 4 -3.52 2.82 23.34
CA TRP A 4 -4.30 1.84 22.57
C TRP A 4 -4.63 2.37 21.16
N ILE A 5 -4.95 3.66 21.04
CA ILE A 5 -5.20 4.30 19.74
C ILE A 5 -3.92 4.30 18.90
N ASN A 6 -2.78 4.67 19.50
CA ASN A 6 -1.48 4.67 18.81
C ASN A 6 -1.07 3.26 18.34
N ALA A 7 -1.30 2.24 19.17
CA ALA A 7 -1.02 0.85 18.78
C ALA A 7 -1.87 0.40 17.59
N ILE A 8 -3.17 0.75 17.55
CA ILE A 8 -4.06 0.44 16.43
C ILE A 8 -3.61 1.18 15.17
N MET A 9 -3.33 2.48 15.27
CA MET A 9 -2.87 3.30 14.16
C MET A 9 -1.56 2.79 13.56
N PHE A 10 -0.63 2.32 14.40
CA PHE A 10 0.59 1.66 13.96
C PHE A 10 0.30 0.34 13.23
N GLY A 11 -0.60 -0.48 13.75
CA GLY A 11 -1.04 -1.71 13.10
C GLY A 11 -1.66 -1.46 11.72
N VAL A 12 -2.51 -0.43 11.59
CA VAL A 12 -3.10 -0.01 10.32
C VAL A 12 -2.02 0.49 9.35
N ALA A 13 -1.06 1.28 9.83
CA ALA A 13 0.06 1.74 9.01
C ALA A 13 0.88 0.57 8.45
N LEU A 14 1.18 -0.45 9.27
CA LEU A 14 1.88 -1.66 8.85
C LEU A 14 1.11 -2.46 7.78
N ILE A 15 -0.21 -2.59 7.95
CA ILE A 15 -1.06 -3.25 6.96
C ILE A 15 -1.08 -2.48 5.64
N ALA A 16 -1.27 -1.16 5.70
CA ALA A 16 -1.25 -0.31 4.51
C ALA A 16 0.09 -0.40 3.77
N PHE A 17 1.20 -0.43 4.52
CA PHE A 17 2.54 -0.62 3.97
C PHE A 17 2.72 -1.98 3.30
N THR A 18 2.39 -3.07 3.99
CA THR A 18 2.57 -4.43 3.44
C THR A 18 1.71 -4.67 2.21
N LEU A 19 0.45 -4.23 2.22
CA LEU A 19 -0.44 -4.32 1.06
C LEU A 19 0.02 -3.41 -0.09
N GLY A 20 0.47 -2.19 0.21
CA GLY A 20 1.00 -1.24 -0.77
C GLY A 20 2.26 -1.77 -1.47
N LEU A 21 3.23 -2.29 -0.71
CA LEU A 21 4.43 -2.91 -1.28
C LEU A 21 4.11 -4.17 -2.09
N SER A 22 3.24 -5.04 -1.57
CA SER A 22 2.87 -6.29 -2.26
C SER A 22 2.23 -6.03 -3.62
N SER A 23 1.40 -4.99 -3.72
CA SER A 23 0.79 -4.60 -4.99
C SER A 23 1.78 -3.97 -5.95
N ILE A 24 2.72 -3.13 -5.50
CA ILE A 24 3.81 -2.67 -6.37
C ILE A 24 4.59 -3.86 -6.94
N VAL A 25 4.94 -4.84 -6.10
CA VAL A 25 5.64 -6.05 -6.53
C VAL A 25 4.81 -6.83 -7.57
N MET A 26 3.51 -7.01 -7.37
CA MET A 26 2.63 -7.67 -8.34
C MET A 26 2.57 -6.93 -9.68
N GLY A 27 2.51 -5.59 -9.66
CA GLY A 27 2.56 -4.79 -10.89
C GLY A 27 3.87 -4.95 -11.65
N LEU A 28 5.01 -5.04 -10.95
CA LEU A 28 6.32 -5.26 -11.57
C LEU A 28 6.49 -6.68 -12.11
N MET A 29 5.87 -7.67 -11.44
CA MET A 29 5.97 -9.09 -11.77
C MET A 29 4.86 -9.59 -12.71
N THR A 30 4.00 -8.72 -13.26
CA THR A 30 2.93 -9.18 -14.17
C THR A 30 3.53 -10.00 -15.33
N ALA A 31 3.01 -11.22 -15.51
CA ALA A 31 3.39 -12.13 -16.58
C ALA A 31 2.55 -11.92 -17.85
N LYS A 32 1.56 -11.01 -17.82
CA LYS A 32 0.72 -10.71 -18.96
C LYS A 32 1.41 -9.72 -19.90
N ALA A 33 1.29 -9.97 -21.20
CA ALA A 33 1.82 -9.10 -22.26
C ALA A 33 0.69 -8.40 -23.01
N GLY A 34 1.00 -7.25 -23.61
CA GLY A 34 0.02 -6.46 -24.37
C GLY A 34 -0.89 -5.60 -23.47
N ALA A 35 -2.11 -5.34 -23.93
CA ALA A 35 -3.05 -4.42 -23.28
C ALA A 35 -3.40 -4.83 -21.84
N GLU A 36 -3.57 -6.12 -21.58
CA GLU A 36 -3.92 -6.65 -20.25
C GLU A 36 -2.79 -6.48 -19.23
N GLY A 37 -1.52 -6.66 -19.64
CA GLY A 37 -0.37 -6.44 -18.75
C GLY A 37 -0.14 -4.97 -18.40
N MET A 38 -0.48 -4.07 -19.33
CA MET A 38 -0.41 -2.62 -19.07
C MET A 38 -1.52 -2.19 -18.11
N GLN A 39 -2.72 -2.76 -18.22
CA GLN A 39 -3.81 -2.52 -17.29
C GLN A 39 -3.45 -2.99 -15.85
N GLU A 40 -2.95 -4.22 -15.69
CA GLU A 40 -2.55 -4.74 -14.38
C GLU A 40 -1.46 -3.89 -13.72
N LYS A 41 -0.47 -3.41 -14.50
CA LYS A 41 0.56 -2.48 -14.00
C LYS A 41 -0.04 -1.20 -13.43
N ILE A 42 -1.05 -0.65 -14.07
CA ILE A 42 -1.70 0.59 -13.64
C ILE A 42 -2.53 0.34 -12.39
N GLU A 43 -3.33 -0.74 -12.35
CA GLU A 43 -4.19 -1.07 -11.22
C GLU A 43 -3.36 -1.37 -9.95
N TYR A 44 -2.38 -2.27 -10.08
CA TYR A 44 -1.50 -2.63 -8.98
C TYR A 44 -0.56 -1.49 -8.58
N GLY A 45 -0.11 -0.67 -9.54
CA GLY A 45 0.67 0.53 -9.26
C GLY A 45 -0.13 1.58 -8.48
N PHE A 46 -1.37 1.86 -8.90
CA PHE A 46 -2.26 2.81 -8.21
C PHE A 46 -2.60 2.33 -6.80
N PHE A 47 -2.98 1.06 -6.65
CA PHE A 47 -3.27 0.47 -5.34
C PHE A 47 -2.04 0.50 -4.43
N GLY A 48 -0.87 0.20 -5.00
CA GLY A 48 0.41 0.23 -4.30
C GLY A 48 0.80 1.60 -3.76
N VAL A 49 0.78 2.61 -4.62
CA VAL A 49 1.07 4.00 -4.24
C VAL A 49 0.06 4.50 -3.21
N THR A 50 -1.23 4.19 -3.37
CA THR A 50 -2.26 4.58 -2.41
C THR A 50 -2.01 3.96 -1.04
N GLY A 51 -1.64 2.67 -0.96
CA GLY A 51 -1.27 2.01 0.29
C GLY A 51 -0.07 2.68 0.99
N LEU A 52 0.96 3.09 0.23
CA LEU A 52 2.09 3.83 0.77
C LEU A 52 1.72 5.23 1.27
N VAL A 53 0.88 5.96 0.53
CA VAL A 53 0.38 7.28 0.95
C VAL A 53 -0.39 7.17 2.26
N LEU A 54 -1.27 6.16 2.39
CA LEU A 54 -2.01 5.91 3.63
C LEU A 54 -1.07 5.55 4.79
N CYS A 55 -0.06 4.70 4.55
CA CYS A 55 0.95 4.42 5.56
C CYS A 55 1.66 5.69 6.05
N LEU A 56 2.08 6.57 5.14
CA LEU A 56 2.75 7.83 5.49
C LEU A 56 1.82 8.79 6.24
N LEU A 57 0.54 8.85 5.88
CA LEU A 57 -0.47 9.63 6.62
C LEU A 57 -0.65 9.12 8.04
N MET A 58 -0.71 7.79 8.24
CA MET A 58 -0.82 7.19 9.58
C MET A 58 0.45 7.43 10.39
N ALA A 59 1.63 7.35 9.76
CA ALA A 59 2.91 7.66 10.41
C ALA A 59 2.98 9.13 10.82
N TYR A 60 2.50 10.06 9.98
CA TYR A 60 2.41 11.48 10.33
C TYR A 60 1.44 11.72 11.50
N ALA A 61 0.30 11.03 11.53
CA ALA A 61 -0.66 11.13 12.62
C ALA A 61 -0.13 10.57 13.96
N LEU A 62 0.90 9.72 13.92
CA LEU A 62 1.56 9.12 15.08
C LEU A 62 2.77 9.92 15.59
N ALA A 63 3.28 10.86 14.79
CA ALA A 63 4.44 11.70 15.09
C ALA A 63 4.04 12.92 15.95
#